data_AF-A0A3B8KVD2-F1
#
_entry.id   AF-A0A3B8KVD2-F1
#
_cell.length_a   1.000
_cell.length_b   1.000
_cell.length_c   1.000
_cell.angle_alpha   90.00
_cell.angle_beta   90.00
_cell.angle_gamma   90.00
#
_symmetry.space_group_name_H-M   'P 1'
#
loop_
_entity.id
_entity.type
_entity.pdbx_description
1 polymer ?
#
loop_
_entity_poly.entity_id
_entity_poly.type
_entity_poly.pdbx_seq_one_letter_code
_entity_poly.pdbx_strand_id
1 'polypeptide(L)' 'VPYKVADMSLAEWGRREIELAETEMPGLMALREKYGDSQPLAGARIAGCLHMTIQT' A
#
# COMPACT_ATOMS: atom_id res chain seq x y z
N VAL A 1 -21.02 -2.57 -0.77
CA VAL A 1 -20.29 -1.44 -1.38
C VAL A 1 -18.82 -1.80 -1.50
N PRO A 2 -18.14 -1.41 -2.60
CA PRO A 2 -16.73 -1.75 -2.84
C PRO A 2 -15.75 -1.13 -1.83
N TYR A 3 -16.08 0.01 -1.22
CA TYR A 3 -15.32 0.62 -0.12
C TYR A 3 -16.23 1.52 0.74
N LYS A 4 -15.76 1.89 1.95
CA LYS A 4 -16.39 2.86 2.85
C LYS A 4 -15.30 3.57 3.65
N VAL A 5 -15.06 4.84 3.38
CA VAL A 5 -14.03 5.68 4.02
C VAL A 5 -14.64 7.02 4.46
N ALA A 6 -13.89 7.80 5.25
CA ALA A 6 -14.38 9.07 5.79
C ALA A 6 -14.55 10.16 4.73
N ASP A 7 -13.50 10.45 3.94
CA ASP A 7 -13.50 11.48 2.90
C ASP A 7 -12.51 11.11 1.78
N MET A 8 -12.98 11.11 0.54
CA MET A 8 -12.16 10.82 -0.65
C MET A 8 -11.30 12.01 -1.09
N SER A 9 -11.60 13.23 -0.64
CA SER A 9 -10.85 14.44 -1.00
C SER A 9 -9.42 14.42 -0.45
N LEU A 10 -9.16 13.63 0.61
CA LEU A 10 -7.86 13.49 1.25
C LEU A 10 -6.86 12.61 0.49
N ALA A 11 -7.27 11.98 -0.62
CA ALA A 11 -6.45 11.02 -1.35
C ALA A 11 -5.14 11.62 -1.86
N GLU A 12 -5.13 12.88 -2.29
CA GLU A 12 -3.92 13.55 -2.77
C GLU A 12 -2.90 13.74 -1.65
N TRP A 13 -3.34 14.21 -0.49
CA TRP A 13 -2.47 14.34 0.68
C TRP A 13 -1.96 12.98 1.15
N GLY A 14 -2.84 11.98 1.24
CA GLY A 14 -2.45 10.61 1.61
C GLY A 14 -1.41 10.02 0.65
N ARG A 15 -1.48 10.31 -0.65
CA ARG A 15 -0.47 9.87 -1.63
C ARG A 15 0.91 10.48 -1.34
N ARG A 16 0.97 11.78 -1.02
CA ARG A 16 2.24 12.45 -0.68
C ARG A 16 2.89 11.86 0.58
N GLU A 17 2.08 11.55 1.59
CA GLU A 17 2.56 10.88 2.82
C GLU A 17 3.08 9.46 2.54
N ILE A 18 2.41 8.70 1.65
CA ILE A 18 2.87 7.37 1.23
C ILE A 18 4.24 7.47 0.53
N GLU A 19 4.40 8.43 -0.39
CA GLU A 19 5.68 8.65 -1.10
C GLU A 19 6.82 8.98 -0.13
N LEU A 20 6.54 9.77 0.92
CA LEU A 20 7.51 10.02 1.99
C LEU A 20 7.79 8.76 2.81
N ALA A 21 6.77 7.98 3.16
CA ALA A 21 6.94 6.76 3.95
C ALA A 21 7.77 5.68 3.21
N GLU A 22 7.70 5.62 1.87
CA GLU A 22 8.48 4.67 1.08
C GLU A 22 10.00 4.83 1.26
N THR A 23 10.49 6.05 1.53
CA THR A 23 11.92 6.28 1.81
C THR A 23 12.35 5.67 3.15
N GLU A 24 11.42 5.55 4.11
CA GLU A 24 11.64 4.97 5.43
C GLU A 24 11.26 3.47 5.50
N MET A 25 10.79 2.88 4.39
CA MET A 25 10.37 1.48 4.32
C MET A 25 11.21 0.67 3.30
N PRO A 26 12.56 0.65 3.41
CA PRO A 26 13.43 0.07 2.39
C PRO A 26 13.19 -1.43 2.17
N GLY A 27 12.75 -2.16 3.20
CA GLY A 27 12.42 -3.57 3.09
C GLY A 27 11.24 -3.84 2.14
N LEU A 28 10.19 -3.01 2.18
CA LEU A 28 9.05 -3.16 1.27
C LEU A 28 9.45 -2.78 -0.16
N MET A 29 10.23 -1.73 -0.33
CA MET A 29 10.68 -1.28 -1.64
C MET A 29 11.60 -2.30 -2.31
N ALA A 30 12.51 -2.91 -1.55
CA ALA A 30 13.36 -4.00 -2.04
C ALA A 30 12.55 -5.24 -2.47
N LEU A 31 11.47 -5.57 -1.76
CA LEU A 31 10.59 -6.68 -2.15
C LEU A 31 9.83 -6.37 -3.45
N ARG A 32 9.37 -5.13 -3.64
CA ARG A 32 8.71 -4.70 -4.89
C ARG A 32 9.67 -4.82 -6.08
N GLU A 33 10.92 -4.35 -5.94
CA GLU A 33 11.94 -4.47 -6.99
C GLU A 33 12.25 -5.94 -7.31
N LYS A 34 12.49 -6.76 -6.28
CA LYS A 34 12.88 -8.16 -6.44
C LYS A 34 11.80 -9.03 -7.08
N TYR A 35 10.52 -8.81 -6.73
CA TYR A 35 9.42 -9.69 -7.12
C TYR A 35 8.46 -9.06 -8.14
N GLY A 36 8.71 -7.83 -8.59
CA GLY A 36 7.89 -7.10 -9.56
C GLY A 36 7.60 -7.90 -10.83
N ASP A 37 8.61 -8.51 -11.44
CA ASP A 37 8.42 -9.25 -12.69
C ASP A 37 7.77 -10.63 -12.50
N SER A 38 8.07 -11.28 -11.37
CA SER A 38 7.60 -12.66 -11.11
C SER A 38 6.15 -12.73 -10.61
N GLN A 39 5.59 -11.62 -10.14
CA GLN A 39 4.21 -11.50 -9.67
C GLN A 39 3.79 -12.70 -8.78
N PRO A 40 4.53 -13.03 -7.70
CA PRO A 40 4.34 -14.28 -6.97
C PRO A 40 2.99 -14.38 -6.24
N LEU A 41 2.30 -13.26 -6.06
CA LEU A 41 0.98 -13.19 -5.45
C LEU A 41 -0.17 -13.18 -6.48
N ALA A 42 0.11 -13.39 -7.76
CA ALA A 42 -0.92 -13.47 -8.80
C ALA A 42 -1.96 -14.55 -8.45
N GLY A 43 -3.23 -14.15 -8.37
CA GLY A 43 -4.36 -15.02 -7.99
C GLY A 43 -4.60 -15.18 -6.48
N ALA A 44 -3.74 -14.63 -5.63
CA ALA A 44 -3.96 -14.61 -4.19
C ALA A 44 -5.17 -13.71 -3.84
N ARG A 45 -5.98 -14.14 -2.87
CA ARG A 45 -7.10 -13.34 -2.31
C ARG A 45 -6.80 -13.09 -0.83
N ILE A 46 -6.27 -11.91 -0.54
CA ILE A 46 -5.78 -11.54 0.80
C ILE A 46 -6.86 -10.72 1.50
N ALA A 47 -7.35 -11.21 2.66
CA ALA A 47 -8.21 -10.45 3.55
C ALA A 47 -7.34 -9.80 4.65
N GLY A 48 -7.25 -8.47 4.65
CA GLY A 48 -6.48 -7.71 5.62
C GLY A 48 -7.34 -7.14 6.74
N CYS A 49 -6.91 -7.34 7.98
CA CYS A 49 -7.46 -6.66 9.17
C CYS A 49 -6.28 -6.12 9.98
N LEU A 50 -5.82 -4.94 9.59
CA LEU A 50 -4.70 -4.22 10.20
C LEU A 50 -5.12 -2.76 10.40
N HIS A 51 -4.36 -2.01 11.19
CA HIS A 51 -4.58 -0.57 11.31
C HIS A 51 -4.35 0.11 9.96
N MET A 52 -5.33 0.85 9.46
CA MET A 52 -5.26 1.53 8.16
C MET A 52 -4.50 2.85 8.29
N THR A 53 -3.17 2.76 8.42
CA THR A 53 -2.24 3.90 8.53
C THR A 53 -1.52 4.15 7.20
N ILE A 54 -0.67 5.18 7.13
CA ILE A 54 0.14 5.47 5.92
C ILE A 54 1.04 4.29 5.51
N GLN A 55 1.48 3.49 6.47
CA GLN A 55 2.41 2.37 6.26
C GLN A 55 1.74 1.07 5.78
N THR A 56 0.41 0.98 5.86
CA THR A 56 -0.36 -0.25 5.52
C THR A 56 -0.97 -0.13 4.15
#